data_AF-A0A6M1ZMZ1-F1
#
_entry.id   AF-A0A6M1ZMZ1-F1
#
_cell.length_a   1.000
_cell.length_b   1.000
_cell.length_c   1.000
_cell.angle_alpha   90.00
_cell.angle_beta   90.00
_cell.angle_gamma   90.00
#
_symmetry.space_group_name_H-M   'P 1'
#
loop_
_entity.id
_entity.type
_entity.pdbx_description
1 polymer ?
#
loop_
_entity_poly.entity_id
_entity_poly.type
_entity_poly.pdbx_seq_one_letter_code
_entity_poly.pdbx_strand_id
1 'polypeptide(L)'
;MKALFRWGFGLAALTLLALGYWSMVLQEEDLKTVRSEIDGLKREMQRVRFKQVTDASSSKHARVLSDYPNLLEEDPFYSQTLPTLLRSNFVPKGIRREALLGRPENLHPFNGFADAQKMIEMCNVTVAQHLFGKYETLSPNTALKMEARPLADDPEVEEFWVHLRDDVYWQPLNPRHFPDDLTLAPHFLQKHQVTAHDFKFFFDAIMNPYIAETKAAALRNYI
;
A
#
# COMPACT_ATOMS: atom_id res chain seq x y z
N MET A 1 -36.61 -20.57 60.27
CA MET A 1 -36.29 -20.76 58.83
C MET A 1 -36.59 -19.55 57.93
N LYS A 2 -37.75 -18.87 58.03
CA LYS A 2 -38.09 -17.73 57.15
C LYS A 2 -37.17 -16.49 57.28
N ALA A 3 -36.60 -16.24 58.45
CA ALA A 3 -35.69 -15.10 58.66
C ALA A 3 -34.31 -15.30 58.01
N LEU A 4 -33.71 -16.49 58.14
CA LEU A 4 -32.42 -16.83 57.53
C LEU A 4 -32.46 -16.74 56.00
N PHE A 5 -33.58 -17.14 55.37
CA PHE A 5 -33.74 -17.06 53.92
C PHE A 5 -33.85 -15.60 53.42
N ARG A 6 -34.50 -14.71 54.18
CA ARG A 6 -34.55 -13.27 53.87
C ARG A 6 -33.19 -12.59 53.99
N TRP A 7 -32.40 -12.98 54.99
CA TRP A 7 -31.03 -12.47 55.17
C TRP A 7 -30.08 -12.98 54.09
N GLY A 8 -30.15 -14.27 53.72
CA GLY A 8 -29.36 -14.83 52.63
C GLY A 8 -29.64 -14.19 51.28
N PHE A 9 -30.93 -13.93 50.97
CA PHE A 9 -31.31 -13.24 49.74
C PHE A 9 -30.87 -11.77 49.72
N GLY A 10 -30.98 -11.06 50.86
CA GLY A 10 -30.50 -9.68 50.98
C GLY A 10 -28.99 -9.57 50.79
N LEU A 11 -28.22 -10.51 51.35
CA LEU A 11 -26.76 -10.55 51.18
C LEU A 11 -26.37 -10.82 49.71
N ALA A 12 -27.05 -11.75 49.04
CA ALA A 12 -26.81 -12.07 47.64
C ALA A 12 -27.16 -10.92 46.69
N ALA A 13 -28.23 -10.17 46.98
CA ALA A 13 -28.57 -8.97 46.21
C ALA A 13 -27.51 -7.87 46.38
N LEU A 14 -26.98 -7.71 47.60
CA LEU A 14 -25.98 -6.69 47.90
C LEU A 14 -24.61 -7.00 47.27
N THR A 15 -24.20 -8.28 47.22
CA THR A 15 -22.99 -8.69 46.51
C THR A 15 -23.11 -8.50 45.00
N LEU A 16 -24.27 -8.80 44.40
CA LEU A 16 -24.52 -8.55 42.98
C LEU A 16 -24.49 -7.06 42.63
N LEU A 17 -25.05 -6.20 43.49
CA LEU A 17 -24.98 -4.75 43.30
C LEU A 17 -23.54 -4.22 43.45
N ALA A 18 -22.77 -4.75 44.40
CA ALA A 18 -21.36 -4.39 44.55
C ALA A 18 -20.52 -4.82 43.33
N LEU A 19 -20.74 -6.03 42.81
CA LEU A 19 -20.08 -6.50 41.59
C LEU A 19 -20.49 -5.70 40.35
N GLY A 20 -21.78 -5.35 40.23
CA GLY A 20 -22.28 -4.50 39.15
C GLY A 20 -21.67 -3.09 39.18
N TYR A 21 -21.59 -2.49 40.37
CA TYR A 21 -20.92 -1.20 40.56
C TYR A 21 -19.44 -1.28 40.18
N TRP A 22 -18.75 -2.33 40.60
CA TRP A 22 -17.33 -2.52 40.29
C TRP A 22 -17.08 -2.70 38.78
N SER A 23 -17.96 -3.44 38.10
CA SER A 23 -17.93 -3.58 36.64
C SER A 23 -18.15 -2.25 35.93
N MET A 24 -19.04 -1.39 36.45
CA MET A 24 -19.33 -0.09 35.85
C MET A 24 -18.15 0.88 36.00
N VAL A 25 -17.50 0.89 37.17
CA VAL A 25 -16.30 1.69 37.41
C VAL A 25 -15.15 1.26 36.49
N LEU A 26 -14.94 -0.06 36.33
CA LEU A 26 -13.91 -0.59 35.44
C LEU A 26 -14.13 -0.18 33.98
N GLN A 27 -15.37 -0.26 33.51
CA GLN A 27 -15.74 0.18 32.16
C GLN A 27 -15.53 1.67 31.95
N GLU A 28 -15.75 2.49 32.98
CA GLU A 28 -15.51 3.94 32.90
C GLU A 28 -14.02 4.28 32.82
N GLU A 29 -13.17 3.55 33.55
CA GLU A 29 -11.71 3.68 33.48
C GLU A 29 -11.16 3.26 32.11
N ASP A 30 -11.65 2.15 31.55
CA ASP A 30 -11.26 1.69 30.21
C ASP A 30 -11.66 2.72 29.15
N LEU A 31 -12.88 3.27 29.23
CA LEU A 31 -13.35 4.31 28.29
C LEU A 31 -12.53 5.60 28.39
N LYS A 32 -12.10 6.00 29.60
CA LYS A 32 -11.22 7.15 29.80
C LYS A 32 -9.84 6.91 29.18
N THR A 33 -9.30 5.70 29.34
CA THR A 33 -8.00 5.29 28.78
C THR A 33 -8.04 5.32 27.26
N VAL A 34 -9.04 4.66 26.65
CA VAL A 34 -9.23 4.65 25.18
C VAL A 34 -9.39 6.07 24.62
N ARG A 35 -10.16 6.93 25.31
CA ARG A 35 -10.30 8.33 24.89
C ARG A 35 -8.98 9.09 24.94
N SER A 36 -8.17 8.85 25.98
CA SER A 36 -6.85 9.48 26.12
C SER A 36 -5.87 9.02 25.03
N GLU A 37 -5.93 7.75 24.62
CA GLU A 37 -5.12 7.19 23.54
C GLU A 37 -5.53 7.78 22.18
N ILE A 38 -6.83 7.91 21.90
CA ILE A 38 -7.34 8.55 20.68
C ILE A 38 -6.89 10.02 20.60
N ASP A 39 -6.97 10.76 21.71
CA ASP A 39 -6.49 12.15 21.79
C ASP A 39 -4.96 12.26 21.67
N GLY A 40 -4.22 11.21 22.04
CA GLY A 40 -2.78 11.07 21.81
C GLY A 40 -2.47 10.87 20.32
N LEU A 41 -3.09 9.87 19.70
CA LEU A 41 -2.94 9.55 18.28
C LEU A 41 -3.29 10.74 17.38
N LYS A 42 -4.35 11.48 17.70
CA LYS A 42 -4.75 12.68 16.96
C LYS A 42 -3.66 13.76 17.00
N ARG A 43 -2.98 13.93 18.13
CA ARG A 43 -1.88 14.89 18.29
C ARG A 43 -0.63 14.45 17.54
N GLU A 44 -0.32 13.16 17.52
CA GLU A 44 0.79 12.62 16.73
C GLU A 44 0.54 12.77 15.22
N MET A 45 -0.67 12.46 14.76
CA MET A 45 -1.04 12.61 13.35
C MET A 45 -0.95 14.08 12.89
N GLN A 46 -1.30 15.04 13.76
CA GLN A 46 -1.13 16.47 13.49
C GLN A 46 0.35 16.89 13.43
N ARG A 47 1.23 16.33 14.28
CA ARG A 47 2.68 16.60 14.22
C ARG A 47 3.32 16.06 12.94
N VAL A 48 2.95 14.85 12.54
CA VAL A 48 3.45 14.24 11.28
C VAL A 48 3.04 15.10 10.08
N ARG A 49 1.78 15.57 10.05
CA ARG A 49 1.27 16.44 8.99
C ARG A 49 1.99 17.79 8.92
N PHE A 50 2.44 18.34 10.05
CA PHE A 50 3.22 19.60 10.08
C PHE A 50 4.67 19.42 9.63
N LYS A 51 5.34 18.32 10.00
CA LYS A 51 6.70 18.02 9.52
C LYS A 51 6.75 17.82 8.00
N GLN A 52 5.74 17.17 7.43
CA GLN A 52 5.69 16.87 5.99
C GLN A 52 5.47 18.12 5.12
N VAL A 53 4.91 19.21 5.68
CA VAL A 53 4.67 20.47 4.95
C VAL A 53 5.89 21.40 4.99
N THR A 54 6.73 21.33 6.02
CA THR A 54 7.95 22.16 6.12
C THR A 54 9.11 21.64 5.26
N ASP A 55 9.18 20.34 4.98
CA ASP A 55 10.28 19.76 4.20
C ASP A 55 10.05 19.80 2.67
N ALA A 56 8.83 20.13 2.21
CA ALA A 56 8.48 20.17 0.79
C ALA A 56 9.08 21.39 0.02
N SER A 57 9.73 22.33 0.71
CA SER A 57 10.30 23.54 0.10
C SER A 57 11.79 23.43 -0.28
N SER A 58 12.48 22.33 0.03
CA SER A 58 13.93 22.24 -0.18
C SER A 58 14.39 20.83 -0.55
N SER A 59 14.23 20.43 -1.81
CA SER A 59 15.26 19.65 -2.52
C SER A 59 14.88 19.43 -3.99
N LYS A 60 15.38 20.31 -4.87
CA LYS A 60 15.68 19.91 -6.24
C LYS A 60 17.01 19.14 -6.18
N HIS A 61 16.95 17.83 -6.39
CA HIS A 61 18.09 16.94 -6.61
C HIS A 61 19.23 17.02 -5.58
N ALA A 62 18.96 16.66 -4.33
CA ALA A 62 20.00 15.97 -3.58
C ALA A 62 20.20 14.62 -4.29
N ARG A 63 21.33 14.43 -4.99
CA ARG A 63 21.81 13.07 -5.27
C ARG A 63 21.72 12.34 -3.94
N VAL A 64 20.94 11.25 -3.89
CA VAL A 64 20.83 10.39 -2.71
C VAL A 64 22.22 9.78 -2.48
N LEU A 65 23.08 10.54 -1.81
CA LEU A 65 24.39 10.15 -1.31
C LEU A 65 24.12 9.33 -0.07
N SER A 66 23.74 8.07 -0.30
CA SER A 66 23.70 7.04 0.73
C SER A 66 24.87 6.10 0.45
N ASP A 67 25.58 5.75 1.51
CA ASP A 67 26.76 4.88 1.48
C ASP A 67 26.40 3.41 1.15
N TYR A 68 25.11 3.08 1.16
CA TYR A 68 24.62 1.73 0.84
C TYR A 68 24.61 1.47 -0.67
N PRO A 69 24.99 0.25 -1.11
CA PRO A 69 24.99 -0.12 -2.52
C PRO A 69 23.56 -0.14 -3.08
N ASN A 70 23.43 0.22 -4.36
CA ASN A 70 22.17 0.05 -5.06
C ASN A 70 21.97 -1.42 -5.43
N LEU A 71 20.83 -1.99 -5.07
CA LEU A 71 20.43 -3.35 -5.43
C LEU A 71 19.87 -3.45 -6.86
N LEU A 72 19.61 -2.32 -7.52
CA LEU A 72 19.07 -2.26 -8.87
C LEU A 72 20.19 -2.02 -9.90
N GLU A 73 20.20 -2.84 -10.96
CA GLU A 73 21.16 -2.75 -12.06
C GLU A 73 20.48 -2.33 -13.36
N GLU A 74 21.10 -1.44 -14.14
CA GLU A 74 20.56 -1.10 -15.46
C GLU A 74 20.57 -2.30 -16.41
N ASP A 75 19.47 -2.52 -17.12
CA ASP A 75 19.35 -3.66 -18.03
C ASP A 75 20.15 -3.41 -19.33
N PRO A 76 21.19 -4.23 -19.63
CA PRO A 76 21.98 -4.10 -20.86
C PRO A 76 21.15 -4.38 -22.12
N PHE A 77 20.08 -5.17 -22.03
CA PHE A 77 19.24 -5.47 -23.18
C PHE A 77 18.57 -4.21 -23.72
N TYR A 78 17.91 -3.43 -22.85
CA TYR A 78 17.21 -2.22 -23.29
C TYR A 78 18.15 -1.06 -23.62
N SER A 79 19.29 -0.96 -22.94
CA SER A 79 20.26 0.13 -23.16
C SER A 79 21.17 -0.11 -24.37
N GLN A 80 21.58 -1.36 -24.65
CA GLN A 80 22.59 -1.67 -25.67
C GLN A 80 22.07 -2.58 -26.79
N THR A 81 21.43 -3.71 -26.44
CA THR A 81 21.06 -4.73 -27.43
C THR A 81 19.86 -4.33 -28.27
N LEU A 82 18.78 -3.87 -27.64
CA LEU A 82 17.52 -3.52 -28.29
C LEU A 82 17.70 -2.37 -29.31
N PRO A 83 18.43 -1.28 -29.01
CA PRO A 83 18.71 -0.24 -30.01
C PRO A 83 19.59 -0.71 -31.17
N THR A 84 20.35 -1.80 -31.00
CA THR A 84 21.14 -2.41 -32.09
C THR A 84 20.27 -3.31 -32.96
N LEU A 85 19.31 -4.02 -32.36
CA LEU A 85 18.34 -4.87 -33.06
C LEU A 85 17.29 -4.04 -33.81
N LEU A 86 16.83 -2.96 -33.19
CA LEU A 86 15.91 -2.00 -33.78
C LEU A 86 16.74 -1.04 -34.64
N ARG A 87 16.43 -0.94 -35.94
CA ARG A 87 17.08 0.06 -36.80
C ARG A 87 16.80 1.47 -36.25
N SER A 88 17.71 2.42 -36.49
CA SER A 88 17.61 3.79 -35.95
C SER A 88 16.34 4.56 -36.33
N ASN A 89 15.60 4.09 -37.34
CA ASN A 89 14.34 4.65 -37.81
C ASN A 89 13.09 3.89 -37.31
N PHE A 90 13.24 2.98 -36.33
CA PHE A 90 12.11 2.26 -35.77
C PHE A 90 11.18 3.21 -35.01
N VAL A 91 9.92 3.26 -35.45
CA VAL A 91 8.85 3.99 -34.76
C VAL A 91 7.82 2.96 -34.29
N PRO A 92 7.60 2.80 -32.99
CA PRO A 92 6.61 1.84 -32.49
C PRO A 92 5.21 2.29 -32.92
N LYS A 93 4.59 1.54 -33.83
CA LYS A 93 3.22 1.76 -34.30
C LYS A 93 2.57 0.42 -34.63
N GLY A 94 1.33 0.23 -34.19
CA GLY A 94 0.56 -0.95 -34.55
C GLY A 94 -0.65 -1.15 -33.65
N ILE A 95 -1.50 -2.09 -34.05
CA ILE A 95 -2.60 -2.59 -33.22
C ILE A 95 -2.23 -4.00 -32.81
N ARG A 96 -2.06 -4.22 -31.51
CA ARG A 96 -1.90 -5.56 -30.95
C ARG A 96 -3.29 -6.21 -30.87
N ARG A 97 -3.47 -7.36 -31.52
CA ARG A 97 -4.70 -8.15 -31.46
C ARG A 97 -4.40 -9.47 -30.77
N GLU A 98 -5.10 -9.75 -29.69
CA GLU A 98 -4.96 -11.00 -28.92
C GLU A 98 -6.33 -11.64 -28.72
N ALA A 99 -6.35 -12.97 -28.75
CA ALA A 99 -7.52 -13.74 -28.36
C ALA A 99 -7.40 -14.08 -26.87
N LEU A 100 -8.46 -13.84 -26.11
CA LEU A 100 -8.53 -14.13 -24.68
C LEU A 100 -9.35 -15.39 -24.46
N LEU A 101 -8.97 -16.21 -23.48
CA LEU A 101 -9.72 -17.41 -23.14
C LEU A 101 -10.73 -17.10 -22.05
N GLY A 102 -11.94 -16.72 -22.44
CA GLY A 102 -13.03 -16.38 -21.53
C GLY A 102 -13.27 -14.89 -21.39
N ARG A 103 -14.01 -14.51 -20.35
CA ARG A 103 -14.36 -13.10 -20.07
C ARG A 103 -14.14 -12.82 -18.58
N PRO A 104 -13.28 -11.85 -18.22
CA PRO A 104 -13.14 -11.45 -16.83
C PRO A 104 -14.44 -10.79 -16.34
N GLU A 105 -14.82 -11.06 -15.09
CA GLU A 105 -16.00 -10.45 -14.47
C GLU A 105 -15.81 -8.94 -14.24
N ASN A 106 -14.57 -8.56 -13.88
CA ASN A 106 -14.17 -7.18 -13.60
C ASN A 106 -12.70 -6.96 -14.00
N LEU A 107 -12.25 -5.70 -13.98
CA LEU A 107 -10.84 -5.32 -14.16
C LEU A 107 -10.17 -4.97 -12.83
N HIS A 108 -10.63 -5.57 -11.73
CA HIS A 108 -10.05 -5.32 -10.42
C HIS A 108 -8.56 -5.75 -10.40
N PRO A 109 -7.65 -4.96 -9.80
CA PRO A 109 -6.21 -5.26 -9.78
C PRO A 109 -5.86 -6.61 -9.13
N PHE A 110 -6.78 -7.17 -8.34
CA PHE A 110 -6.62 -8.47 -7.68
C PHE A 110 -7.44 -9.61 -8.30
N ASN A 111 -8.05 -9.38 -9.47
CA ASN A 111 -8.77 -10.43 -10.19
C ASN A 111 -7.83 -11.61 -10.50
N GLY A 112 -8.30 -12.85 -10.33
CA GLY A 112 -7.56 -14.06 -10.70
C GLY A 112 -7.41 -14.33 -12.21
N PHE A 113 -8.01 -13.52 -13.07
CA PHE A 113 -7.99 -13.71 -14.53
C PHE A 113 -6.68 -13.21 -15.15
N ALA A 114 -5.89 -14.13 -15.73
CA ALA A 114 -4.55 -13.85 -16.24
C ALA A 114 -4.51 -12.71 -17.28
N ASP A 115 -5.48 -12.67 -18.19
CA ASP A 115 -5.49 -11.63 -19.24
C ASP A 115 -5.82 -10.25 -18.67
N ALA A 116 -6.67 -10.16 -17.64
CA ALA A 116 -6.94 -8.89 -16.96
C ALA A 116 -5.69 -8.40 -16.24
N GLN A 117 -4.95 -9.32 -15.59
CA GLN A 117 -3.68 -9.00 -14.94
C GLN A 117 -2.63 -8.50 -15.94
N LYS A 118 -2.51 -9.16 -17.09
CA LYS A 118 -1.64 -8.69 -18.16
C LYS A 118 -2.00 -7.28 -18.64
N MET A 119 -3.29 -6.95 -18.77
CA MET A 119 -3.73 -5.59 -19.11
C MET A 119 -3.35 -4.58 -18.03
N ILE A 120 -3.55 -4.94 -16.76
CA ILE A 120 -3.18 -4.10 -15.63
C ILE A 120 -1.66 -3.87 -15.59
N GLU A 121 -0.85 -4.90 -15.80
CA GLU A 121 0.62 -4.82 -15.86
C GLU A 121 1.13 -3.91 -17.00
N MET A 122 0.39 -3.82 -18.11
CA MET A 122 0.72 -2.88 -19.19
C MET A 122 0.37 -1.43 -18.88
N CYS A 123 -0.48 -1.18 -17.88
CA CYS A 123 -0.97 0.16 -17.52
C CYS A 123 -0.43 0.66 -16.18
N ASN A 124 0.08 -0.23 -15.33
CA ASN A 124 0.63 0.09 -14.03
C ASN A 124 2.16 0.09 -14.03
N VAL A 125 2.71 0.69 -12.98
CA VAL A 125 4.14 0.71 -12.72
C VAL A 125 4.47 -0.22 -11.57
N THR A 126 5.70 -0.74 -11.56
CA THR A 126 6.25 -1.55 -10.46
C THR A 126 7.41 -0.81 -9.81
N VAL A 127 7.79 -1.22 -8.59
CA VAL A 127 8.97 -0.67 -7.90
C VAL A 127 10.23 -0.93 -8.74
N ALA A 128 10.45 -2.19 -9.09
CA ALA A 128 11.52 -2.66 -9.96
C ALA A 128 10.96 -3.64 -10.99
N GLN A 129 11.73 -3.93 -12.04
CA GLN A 129 11.39 -4.92 -13.05
C GLN A 129 12.52 -5.95 -13.17
N HIS A 130 12.23 -7.14 -13.68
CA HIS A 130 13.26 -8.16 -13.89
C HIS A 130 14.21 -7.78 -15.03
N LEU A 131 15.51 -8.08 -14.88
CA LEU A 131 16.44 -8.00 -16.00
C LEU A 131 16.06 -9.01 -17.08
N PHE A 132 16.18 -8.59 -18.34
CA PHE A 132 15.94 -9.45 -19.47
C PHE A 132 16.90 -10.66 -19.46
N GLY A 133 16.34 -11.86 -19.35
CA GLY A 133 17.09 -13.11 -19.45
C GLY A 133 17.94 -13.47 -18.22
N LYS A 134 17.85 -12.72 -17.11
CA LYS A 134 18.51 -13.06 -15.84
C LYS A 134 17.47 -13.28 -14.75
N TYR A 135 17.51 -14.46 -14.13
CA TYR A 135 16.65 -14.78 -12.99
C TYR A 135 17.08 -13.99 -11.76
N GLU A 136 16.10 -13.58 -10.94
CA GLU A 136 16.30 -12.94 -9.62
C GLU A 136 17.15 -11.66 -9.62
N THR A 137 17.44 -11.08 -10.79
CA THR A 137 18.14 -9.79 -10.89
C THR A 137 17.13 -8.71 -11.27
N LEU A 138 17.22 -7.56 -10.60
CA LEU A 138 16.25 -6.46 -10.72
C LEU A 138 16.88 -5.22 -11.35
N SER A 139 16.11 -4.56 -12.21
CA SER A 139 16.46 -3.29 -12.84
C SER A 139 15.52 -2.17 -12.44
N PRO A 140 15.97 -0.91 -12.52
CA PRO A 140 15.15 0.25 -12.21
C PRO A 140 13.85 0.29 -13.01
N ASN A 141 12.71 0.40 -12.31
CA ASN A 141 11.43 0.85 -12.87
C ASN A 141 11.02 2.12 -12.13
N THR A 142 9.95 2.18 -11.33
CA THR A 142 9.63 3.43 -10.61
C THR A 142 10.73 3.83 -9.62
N ALA A 143 11.41 2.86 -9.02
CA ALA A 143 12.58 3.10 -8.18
C ALA A 143 13.85 3.31 -9.02
N LEU A 144 14.63 4.34 -8.68
CA LEU A 144 15.98 4.55 -9.21
C LEU A 144 17.01 3.78 -8.39
N LYS A 145 16.78 3.68 -7.08
CA LYS A 145 17.69 3.06 -6.13
C LYS A 145 16.90 2.26 -5.09
N MET A 146 17.40 1.09 -4.75
CA MET A 146 16.93 0.29 -3.62
C MET A 146 18.13 -0.10 -2.76
N GLU A 147 18.00 0.04 -1.45
CA GLU A 147 19.09 -0.20 -0.49
C GLU A 147 18.58 -1.15 0.59
N ALA A 148 19.37 -2.18 0.92
CA ALA A 148 19.18 -2.97 2.13
C ALA A 148 20.01 -2.35 3.25
N ARG A 149 19.36 -2.01 4.36
CA ARG A 149 20.01 -1.45 5.55
C ARG A 149 19.67 -2.32 6.76
N PRO A 150 20.63 -2.61 7.65
CA PRO A 150 20.29 -3.29 8.90
C PRO A 150 19.38 -2.38 9.75
N LEU A 151 18.36 -2.96 10.37
CA LEU A 151 17.50 -2.23 11.29
C LEU A 151 18.31 -1.79 12.51
N ALA A 152 18.09 -0.55 12.96
CA ALA A 152 18.86 0.01 14.08
C ALA A 152 18.74 -0.81 15.38
N ASP A 153 17.58 -1.42 15.59
CA ASP A 153 17.25 -2.19 16.79
C ASP A 153 17.60 -3.68 16.66
N ASP A 154 17.67 -4.21 15.44
CA ASP A 154 17.98 -5.61 15.16
C ASP A 154 18.82 -5.75 13.86
N PRO A 155 20.15 -5.92 13.97
CA PRO A 155 21.02 -6.04 12.81
C PRO A 155 20.76 -7.28 11.93
N GLU A 156 20.02 -8.29 12.41
CA GLU A 156 19.66 -9.48 11.61
C GLU A 156 18.48 -9.20 10.66
N VAL A 157 17.74 -8.11 10.91
CA VAL A 157 16.59 -7.71 10.08
C VAL A 157 17.00 -6.59 9.13
N GLU A 158 16.81 -6.80 7.84
CA GLU A 158 17.08 -5.79 6.82
C GLU A 158 15.82 -4.96 6.52
N GLU A 159 15.97 -3.63 6.55
CA GLU A 159 15.00 -2.65 6.08
C GLU A 159 15.36 -2.20 4.65
N PHE A 160 14.40 -2.31 3.74
CA PHE A 160 14.58 -1.89 2.34
C PHE A 160 14.14 -0.44 2.13
N TRP A 161 15.09 0.40 1.74
CA TRP A 161 14.86 1.80 1.41
C TRP A 161 14.73 1.96 -0.10
N VAL A 162 13.57 2.45 -0.55
CA VAL A 162 13.24 2.60 -1.97
C VAL A 162 13.18 4.07 -2.34
N HIS A 163 14.00 4.46 -3.31
CA HIS A 163 14.07 5.83 -3.82
C HIS A 163 13.37 5.91 -5.18
N LEU A 164 12.19 6.53 -5.19
CA LEU A 164 11.36 6.69 -6.39
C LEU A 164 11.88 7.84 -7.27
N ARG A 165 11.65 7.75 -8.58
CA ARG A 165 11.87 8.85 -9.52
C ARG A 165 10.70 9.83 -9.50
N ASP A 166 10.97 11.09 -9.80
CA ASP A 166 9.98 12.18 -9.70
C ASP A 166 9.14 12.39 -10.97
N ASP A 167 9.48 11.70 -12.06
CA ASP A 167 8.91 11.91 -13.40
C ASP A 167 7.83 10.88 -13.77
N VAL A 168 7.36 10.06 -12.83
CA VAL A 168 6.22 9.14 -13.04
C VAL A 168 4.92 9.78 -12.55
N TYR A 169 3.90 9.70 -13.38
CA TYR A 169 2.59 10.30 -13.10
C TYR A 169 1.44 9.38 -13.52
N TRP A 170 0.44 9.30 -12.65
CA TRP A 170 -0.86 8.76 -12.99
C TRP A 170 -1.57 9.66 -14.00
N GLN A 171 -2.19 9.04 -15.00
CA GLN A 171 -2.97 9.74 -16.02
C GLN A 171 -4.39 10.01 -15.51
N PRO A 172 -5.00 11.16 -15.88
CA PRO A 172 -6.37 11.46 -15.49
C PRO A 172 -7.35 10.46 -16.10
N LEU A 173 -8.34 10.05 -15.31
CA LEU A 173 -9.43 9.21 -15.76
C LEU A 173 -10.36 9.98 -16.70
N ASN A 174 -10.91 9.27 -17.70
CA ASN A 174 -11.92 9.82 -18.57
C ASN A 174 -13.32 9.48 -18.03
N PRO A 175 -14.14 10.45 -17.61
CA PRO A 175 -15.48 10.20 -17.07
C PRO A 175 -16.38 9.40 -17.99
N ARG A 176 -16.18 9.50 -19.32
CA ARG A 176 -16.96 8.77 -20.32
C ARG A 176 -16.80 7.24 -20.25
N HIS A 177 -15.79 6.74 -19.55
CA HIS A 177 -15.59 5.30 -19.36
C HIS A 177 -16.41 4.74 -18.19
N PHE A 178 -17.13 5.60 -17.45
CA PHE A 178 -17.88 5.23 -16.26
C PHE A 178 -19.38 5.48 -16.48
N PRO A 179 -20.25 4.77 -15.73
CA PRO A 179 -21.69 5.04 -15.71
C PRO A 179 -22.02 6.50 -15.32
N ASP A 180 -23.11 7.04 -15.84
CA ASP A 180 -23.53 8.43 -15.60
C ASP A 180 -23.91 8.71 -14.13
N ASP A 181 -24.23 7.68 -13.35
CA ASP A 181 -24.54 7.76 -11.92
C ASP A 181 -23.29 7.73 -11.01
N LEU A 182 -22.09 7.48 -11.58
CA LEU A 182 -20.84 7.49 -10.83
C LEU A 182 -20.15 8.84 -10.89
N THR A 183 -20.07 9.53 -9.75
CA THR A 183 -19.30 10.78 -9.63
C THR A 183 -17.87 10.48 -9.19
N LEU A 184 -16.90 10.68 -10.09
CA LEU A 184 -15.48 10.55 -9.78
C LEU A 184 -15.00 11.73 -8.90
N ALA A 185 -14.15 11.42 -7.91
CA ALA A 185 -13.51 12.46 -7.11
C ALA A 185 -12.59 13.34 -8.01
N PRO A 186 -12.51 14.67 -7.77
CA PRO A 186 -11.74 15.57 -8.62
C PRO A 186 -10.26 15.20 -8.77
N HIS A 187 -9.69 14.54 -7.76
CA HIS A 187 -8.31 14.05 -7.78
C HIS A 187 -8.02 13.09 -8.94
N PHE A 188 -8.98 12.22 -9.30
CA PHE A 188 -8.81 11.25 -10.39
C PHE A 188 -8.90 11.88 -11.78
N LEU A 189 -9.39 13.12 -11.89
CA LEU A 189 -9.53 13.84 -13.15
C LEU A 189 -8.28 14.68 -13.47
N GLN A 190 -7.26 14.61 -12.60
CA GLN A 190 -6.04 15.39 -12.72
C GLN A 190 -4.83 14.46 -12.79
N LYS A 191 -3.83 14.86 -13.60
CA LYS A 191 -2.52 14.22 -13.59
C LYS A 191 -1.86 14.47 -12.23
N HIS A 192 -1.42 13.41 -11.57
CA HIS A 192 -0.75 13.49 -10.27
C HIS A 192 0.46 12.56 -10.23
N GLN A 193 1.46 12.92 -9.43
CA GLN A 193 2.71 12.19 -9.35
C GLN A 193 2.51 10.87 -8.59
N VAL A 194 3.22 9.81 -9.01
CA VAL A 194 3.31 8.56 -8.25
C VAL A 194 4.23 8.78 -7.06
N THR A 195 3.78 8.38 -5.87
CA THR A 195 4.46 8.60 -4.59
C THR A 195 4.53 7.30 -3.79
N ALA A 196 5.31 7.31 -2.69
CA ALA A 196 5.36 6.19 -1.75
C ALA A 196 3.98 5.83 -1.17
N HIS A 197 3.04 6.78 -1.11
CA HIS A 197 1.69 6.54 -0.63
C HIS A 197 0.91 5.58 -1.54
N ASP A 198 1.18 5.58 -2.85
CA ASP A 198 0.50 4.67 -3.79
C ASP A 198 0.91 3.22 -3.55
N PHE A 199 2.20 2.97 -3.31
CA PHE A 199 2.72 1.65 -2.97
C PHE A 199 2.22 1.17 -1.61
N LYS A 200 2.20 2.07 -0.61
CA LYS A 200 1.61 1.76 0.70
C LYS A 200 0.13 1.42 0.57
N PHE A 201 -0.63 2.23 -0.18
CA PHE A 201 -2.06 1.99 -0.39
C PHE A 201 -2.32 0.63 -1.05
N PHE A 202 -1.51 0.27 -2.07
CA PHE A 202 -1.60 -1.04 -2.71
C PHE A 202 -1.31 -2.18 -1.74
N PHE A 203 -0.29 -2.04 -0.90
CA PHE A 203 0.05 -3.00 0.15
C PHE A 203 -1.07 -3.14 1.18
N ASP A 204 -1.58 -2.02 1.70
CA ASP A 204 -2.71 -1.99 2.63
C ASP A 204 -3.95 -2.66 2.02
N ALA A 205 -4.20 -2.45 0.72
CA ALA A 205 -5.30 -3.09 0.00
C ALA A 205 -5.11 -4.60 -0.09
N ILE A 206 -3.89 -5.09 -0.39
CA ILE A 206 -3.59 -6.52 -0.35
C ILE A 206 -3.86 -7.07 1.04
N MET A 207 -3.35 -6.44 2.10
CA MET A 207 -3.46 -6.94 3.47
C MET A 207 -4.87 -6.83 4.07
N ASN A 208 -5.76 -6.07 3.45
CA ASN A 208 -7.13 -5.91 3.91
C ASN A 208 -7.93 -7.24 3.81
N PRO A 209 -8.34 -7.88 4.93
CA PRO A 209 -9.00 -9.18 4.90
C PRO A 209 -10.38 -9.16 4.23
N TYR A 210 -11.00 -7.97 4.08
CA TYR A 210 -12.30 -7.82 3.41
C TYR A 210 -12.19 -7.88 1.88
N ILE A 211 -10.98 -7.78 1.32
CA ILE A 211 -10.75 -8.01 -0.10
C ILE A 211 -10.65 -9.53 -0.33
N ALA A 212 -11.73 -10.11 -0.86
CA ALA A 212 -11.87 -11.55 -1.10
C ALA A 212 -11.36 -12.02 -2.47
N GLU A 213 -10.82 -11.10 -3.28
CA GLU A 213 -10.27 -11.40 -4.60
C GLU A 213 -9.11 -12.42 -4.51
N THR A 214 -9.12 -13.41 -5.41
CA THR A 214 -8.23 -14.59 -5.31
C THR A 214 -6.75 -14.23 -5.36
N LYS A 215 -6.36 -13.23 -6.16
CA LYS A 215 -4.96 -12.78 -6.21
C LYS A 215 -4.55 -12.07 -4.91
N ALA A 216 -5.44 -11.30 -4.28
CA ALA A 216 -5.13 -10.67 -3.01
C ALA A 216 -4.89 -11.72 -1.92
N ALA A 217 -5.75 -12.74 -1.84
CA ALA A 217 -5.57 -13.86 -0.92
C ALA A 217 -4.27 -14.63 -1.18
N ALA A 218 -3.89 -14.83 -2.45
CA ALA A 218 -2.62 -15.48 -2.79
C ALA A 218 -1.41 -14.62 -2.38
N LEU A 219 -1.41 -13.32 -2.68
CA LEU A 219 -0.31 -12.40 -2.38
C LEU A 219 -0.02 -12.29 -0.87
N ARG A 220 -1.04 -12.37 -0.01
CA ARG A 220 -0.87 -12.38 1.46
C ARG A 220 -0.04 -13.54 1.99
N ASN A 221 0.12 -14.63 1.24
CA ASN A 221 0.94 -15.77 1.67
C ASN A 221 2.43 -15.60 1.34
N TYR A 222 2.78 -14.62 0.50
CA TYR A 222 4.15 -14.40 0.01
C TYR A 222 4.78 -13.11 0.58
N ILE A 223 3.97 -12.30 1.26
CA ILE A 223 4.32 -11.02 1.87
C ILE A 223 4.27 -11.21 3.39
#